data_AF-A0A1W9LF25-F1
#
_entry.id   AF-A0A1W9LF25-F1
#
_cell.length_a   1.000
_cell.length_b   1.000
_cell.length_c   1.000
_cell.angle_alpha   90.00
_cell.angle_beta   90.00
_cell.angle_gamma   90.00
#
_symmetry.space_group_name_H-M   'P 1'
#
loop_
_entity.id
_entity.type
_entity.pdbx_description
1 polymer ?
#
loop_
_entity_poly.entity_id
_entity_poly.type
_entity_poly.pdbx_seq_one_letter_code
_entity_poly.pdbx_strand_id
1 'polypeptide(L)'
;MLGRSALLLARINAGQRVVNLANKAVGKKARRGDGTFGELLPTATAIETECSCVCRGPVATIEIGVETKILAKAMIKQIDRVVGDLGRQVEEFKKTGGTPICVGIVGVNHAEACTSYEGERQWPTDGVKHKHPIQEAAEAQRRLLARAAPGFDEFLILGFKASNTPPYPFEWVDLNATQDAYSALLVRVSREYEKRFT
;
A
#
# COMPACT_ATOMS: atom_id res chain seq x y z
N MET A 1 -7.23 -9.54 -12.86
CA MET A 1 -8.05 -9.86 -11.66
C MET A 1 -8.21 -11.37 -11.53
N LEU A 2 -8.21 -11.92 -10.32
CA LEU A 2 -8.23 -13.38 -10.10
C LEU A 2 -9.60 -14.06 -10.28
N GLY A 3 -10.65 -13.36 -10.72
CA GLY A 3 -11.97 -13.99 -10.90
C GLY A 3 -12.67 -14.39 -9.59
N ARG A 4 -12.27 -13.84 -8.43
CA ARG A 4 -12.67 -14.36 -7.11
C ARG A 4 -13.85 -13.64 -6.44
N SER A 5 -14.29 -12.52 -6.98
CA SER A 5 -15.53 -11.83 -6.58
C SER A 5 -16.31 -11.46 -7.85
N ALA A 6 -17.46 -12.08 -8.04
CA ALA A 6 -18.34 -11.83 -9.18
C ALA A 6 -18.95 -10.42 -9.08
N LEU A 7 -19.31 -10.00 -7.87
CA LEU A 7 -19.88 -8.68 -7.62
C LEU A 7 -18.88 -7.57 -7.94
N LEU A 8 -17.65 -7.67 -7.44
CA LEU A 8 -16.58 -6.71 -7.69
C LEU A 8 -16.30 -6.59 -9.19
N LEU A 9 -16.16 -7.72 -9.88
CA LEU A 9 -15.92 -7.76 -11.32
C LEU A 9 -17.05 -7.11 -12.10
N ALA A 10 -18.30 -7.44 -11.79
CA ALA A 10 -19.46 -6.86 -12.46
C ALA A 10 -19.49 -5.34 -12.31
N ARG A 11 -19.26 -4.82 -11.10
CA ARG A 11 -19.26 -3.38 -10.81
C ARG A 11 -18.10 -2.64 -11.47
N ILE A 12 -16.91 -3.25 -11.53
CA ILE A 12 -15.76 -2.64 -12.22
C ILE A 12 -15.99 -2.62 -13.73
N ASN A 13 -16.44 -3.73 -14.32
CA ASN A 13 -16.73 -3.82 -15.74
C ASN A 13 -17.85 -2.86 -16.17
N ALA A 14 -18.82 -2.60 -15.29
CA ALA A 14 -19.86 -1.61 -15.50
C ALA A 14 -19.40 -0.15 -15.30
N GLY A 15 -18.14 0.09 -14.89
CA GLY A 15 -17.62 1.43 -14.62
C GLY A 15 -18.20 2.11 -13.38
N GLN A 16 -18.93 1.38 -12.53
CA GLN A 16 -19.58 1.90 -11.32
C GLN A 16 -18.62 2.07 -10.15
N ARG A 17 -17.50 1.35 -10.18
CA ARG A 17 -16.45 1.40 -9.16
C ARG A 17 -15.11 1.74 -9.78
N VAL A 18 -14.48 2.77 -9.23
CA VAL A 18 -13.28 3.38 -9.80
C VAL A 18 -12.21 3.61 -8.74
N VAL A 19 -10.97 3.75 -9.20
CA VAL A 19 -9.84 4.18 -8.38
C VAL A 19 -9.73 5.70 -8.38
N ASN A 20 -9.62 6.29 -7.20
CA ASN A 20 -9.25 7.67 -7.00
C ASN A 20 -7.84 7.79 -6.40
N LEU A 21 -6.89 8.27 -7.22
CA LEU A 21 -5.51 8.48 -6.81
C LEU A 21 -5.32 9.72 -5.92
N ALA A 22 -6.30 10.62 -5.86
CA ALA A 22 -6.26 11.78 -4.98
C ALA A 22 -6.60 11.41 -3.52
N ASN A 23 -6.96 10.14 -3.25
CA ASN A 23 -7.30 9.63 -1.93
C ASN A 23 -8.42 10.45 -1.23
N LYS A 24 -9.41 10.91 -2.00
CA LYS A 24 -10.44 11.85 -1.52
C LYS A 24 -11.82 11.44 -2.00
N ALA A 25 -12.76 11.22 -1.09
CA ALA A 25 -14.17 11.27 -1.46
C ALA A 25 -14.61 12.72 -1.69
N VAL A 26 -15.33 12.97 -2.78
CA VAL A 26 -15.76 14.33 -3.11
C VAL A 26 -16.68 14.87 -2.01
N GLY A 27 -16.48 16.14 -1.65
CA GLY A 27 -17.21 16.80 -0.56
C GLY A 27 -16.67 16.52 0.85
N LYS A 28 -15.67 15.65 1.02
CA LYS A 28 -15.04 15.37 2.33
C LYS A 28 -13.63 15.92 2.41
N LYS A 29 -13.24 16.41 3.60
CA LYS A 29 -11.83 16.68 3.92
C LYS A 29 -11.08 15.35 3.92
N ALA A 30 -9.88 15.33 3.36
CA ALA A 30 -9.10 14.10 3.21
C ALA A 30 -7.61 14.36 3.43
N ARG A 31 -6.89 13.36 3.94
CA ARG A 31 -5.43 13.33 4.00
C ARG A 31 -4.85 12.87 2.66
N ARG A 32 -3.62 13.30 2.33
CA ARG A 32 -2.85 12.71 1.24
C ARG A 32 -2.57 11.23 1.55
N GLY A 33 -2.99 10.34 0.66
CA GLY A 33 -2.72 8.90 0.72
C GLY A 33 -2.55 8.34 -0.69
N ASP A 34 -2.25 7.05 -0.79
CA ASP A 34 -1.77 6.45 -2.03
C ASP A 34 -2.89 5.99 -3.00
N GLY A 35 -4.15 5.90 -2.52
CA GLY A 35 -5.33 5.75 -3.38
C GLY A 35 -6.52 5.08 -2.68
N THR A 36 -7.73 5.39 -3.15
CA THR A 36 -8.99 4.78 -2.68
C THR A 36 -9.78 4.19 -3.83
N PHE A 37 -10.56 3.17 -3.55
CA PHE A 37 -11.49 2.56 -4.50
C PHE A 37 -12.91 2.61 -3.94
N GLY A 38 -13.87 2.93 -4.78
CA GLY A 38 -15.27 3.00 -4.38
C GLY A 38 -16.18 3.49 -5.49
N GLU A 39 -17.38 3.90 -5.10
CA GLU A 39 -18.44 4.32 -6.00
C GLU A 39 -18.09 5.58 -6.78
N LEU A 40 -18.14 5.52 -8.11
CA LEU A 40 -18.01 6.69 -8.97
C LEU A 40 -19.12 7.69 -8.65
N LEU A 41 -18.79 8.98 -8.63
CA LEU A 41 -19.83 10.01 -8.56
C LEU A 41 -20.82 9.88 -9.74
N PRO A 42 -22.14 9.96 -9.51
CA PRO A 42 -23.13 9.86 -10.59
C PRO A 42 -22.97 10.89 -11.72
N THR A 43 -22.34 12.02 -11.41
CA THR A 43 -22.09 13.12 -12.36
C THR A 43 -20.76 13.03 -13.09
N ALA A 44 -19.91 12.05 -12.74
CA ALA A 44 -18.60 11.86 -13.34
C ALA A 44 -18.60 10.72 -14.35
N THR A 45 -17.65 10.76 -15.27
CA THR A 45 -17.39 9.67 -16.22
C THR A 45 -16.16 8.89 -15.79
N ALA A 46 -16.25 7.56 -15.82
CA ALA A 46 -15.12 6.68 -15.56
C ALA A 46 -14.08 6.83 -16.69
N ILE A 47 -12.80 7.01 -16.32
CA ILE A 47 -11.70 7.18 -17.28
C ILE A 47 -10.91 5.88 -17.35
N GLU A 48 -10.92 5.23 -18.51
CA GLU A 48 -10.05 4.10 -18.78
C GLU A 48 -8.58 4.54 -18.79
N THR A 49 -7.67 3.64 -18.41
CA THR A 49 -6.23 3.94 -18.38
C THR A 49 -5.47 2.76 -18.95
N GLU A 50 -4.55 3.01 -19.88
CA GLU A 50 -3.87 1.98 -20.70
C GLU A 50 -3.11 0.89 -19.90
N CYS A 51 -2.86 1.10 -18.62
CA CYS A 51 -2.15 0.15 -17.75
C CYS A 51 -2.97 -0.26 -16.50
N SER A 52 -4.29 -0.10 -16.51
CA SER A 52 -5.15 -0.40 -15.36
C SER A 52 -6.34 -1.25 -15.76
N CYS A 53 -6.60 -2.32 -14.99
CA CYS A 53 -7.83 -3.12 -15.11
C CYS A 53 -9.06 -2.45 -14.48
N VAL A 54 -8.90 -1.25 -13.93
CA VAL A 54 -9.94 -0.50 -13.21
C VAL A 54 -9.89 0.96 -13.67
N CYS A 55 -11.04 1.50 -14.04
CA CYS A 55 -11.16 2.91 -14.43
C CYS A 55 -10.83 3.85 -13.26
N ARG A 56 -10.48 5.09 -13.60
CA ARG A 56 -10.22 6.17 -12.65
C ARG A 56 -11.38 7.14 -12.58
N GLY A 57 -11.57 7.76 -11.42
CA GLY A 57 -12.57 8.81 -11.26
C GLY A 57 -12.72 9.27 -9.81
N PRO A 58 -13.48 10.36 -9.59
CA PRO A 58 -13.84 10.81 -8.26
C PRO A 58 -14.82 9.82 -7.61
N VAL A 59 -14.61 9.53 -6.33
CA VAL A 59 -15.46 8.58 -5.58
C VAL A 59 -16.38 9.29 -4.59
N ALA A 60 -17.58 8.72 -4.39
CA ALA A 60 -18.56 9.12 -3.38
C ALA A 60 -18.25 8.48 -2.01
N THR A 61 -17.84 7.21 -2.04
CA THR A 61 -17.57 6.36 -0.86
C THR A 61 -16.21 5.69 -1.00
N ILE A 62 -15.68 5.17 0.12
CA ILE A 62 -14.49 4.31 0.11
C ILE A 62 -14.94 2.91 0.46
N GLU A 63 -14.77 1.97 -0.48
CA GLU A 63 -15.04 0.54 -0.27
C GLU A 63 -13.75 -0.21 0.02
N ILE A 64 -12.65 0.15 -0.66
CA ILE A 64 -11.30 -0.37 -0.38
C ILE A 64 -10.34 0.82 -0.26
N GLY A 65 -9.68 0.93 0.89
CA GLY A 65 -8.62 1.90 1.14
C GLY A 65 -7.27 1.17 1.22
N VAL A 66 -6.31 1.57 0.38
CA VAL A 66 -4.96 0.99 0.40
C VAL A 66 -3.97 2.06 0.77
N GLU A 67 -3.11 1.78 1.75
CA GLU A 67 -1.97 2.63 2.09
C GLU A 67 -0.67 1.88 1.86
N THR A 68 0.27 2.51 1.17
CA THR A 68 1.56 1.90 0.84
C THR A 68 2.71 2.67 1.48
N LYS A 69 3.70 1.96 2.00
CA LYS A 69 4.95 2.57 2.47
C LYS A 69 6.14 1.77 1.98
N ILE A 70 7.22 2.46 1.63
CA ILE A 70 8.48 1.83 1.23
C ILE A 70 9.55 2.29 2.22
N LEU A 71 10.11 1.34 2.95
CA LEU A 71 11.21 1.53 3.88
C LEU A 71 12.53 1.24 3.18
N ALA A 72 13.16 2.30 2.66
CA ALA A 72 14.41 2.18 1.90
C ALA A 72 15.66 2.03 2.79
N LYS A 73 15.77 2.86 3.85
CA LYS A 73 16.92 2.91 4.78
C LYS A 73 16.55 3.60 6.11
N ALA A 74 17.37 3.41 7.14
CA ALA A 74 17.24 4.03 8.48
C ALA A 74 15.88 3.74 9.13
N MET A 75 15.40 2.52 8.90
CA MET A 75 14.01 2.13 9.10
C MET A 75 13.59 2.29 10.56
N ILE A 76 14.47 1.88 11.49
CA ILE A 76 14.16 1.88 12.92
C ILE A 76 13.97 3.29 13.45
N LYS A 77 14.75 4.26 12.95
CA LYS A 77 14.61 5.67 13.35
C LYS A 77 13.31 6.30 12.87
N GLN A 78 12.75 5.80 11.77
CA GLN A 78 11.54 6.33 11.16
C GLN A 78 10.28 5.50 11.46
N ILE A 79 10.43 4.33 12.07
CA ILE A 79 9.36 3.34 12.19
C ILE A 79 8.15 3.86 12.95
N ASP A 80 8.35 4.67 14.00
CA ASP A 80 7.26 5.28 14.77
C ASP A 80 6.42 6.22 13.92
N ARG A 81 7.09 7.03 13.09
CA ARG A 81 6.41 7.91 12.14
C ARG A 81 5.63 7.11 11.10
N VAL A 82 6.23 6.04 10.57
CA VAL A 82 5.60 5.18 9.56
C VAL A 82 4.36 4.49 10.12
N VAL A 83 4.44 3.91 11.32
CA VAL A 83 3.30 3.33 12.03
C VAL A 83 2.21 4.38 12.27
N GLY A 84 2.57 5.59 12.71
CA GLY A 84 1.61 6.67 12.92
C GLY A 84 0.97 7.17 11.63
N ASP A 85 1.70 7.20 10.51
CA ASP A 85 1.16 7.55 9.21
C ASP A 85 0.18 6.48 8.69
N LEU A 86 0.53 5.20 8.81
CA LEU A 86 -0.35 4.07 8.47
C LEU A 86 -1.65 4.08 9.29
N GLY A 87 -1.54 4.25 10.61
CA GLY A 87 -2.71 4.25 11.51
C GLY A 87 -3.67 5.40 11.22
N ARG A 88 -3.15 6.63 11.07
CA ARG A 88 -3.96 7.80 10.73
C ARG A 88 -4.64 7.68 9.37
N GLN A 89 -4.02 6.96 8.44
CA GLN A 89 -4.62 6.73 7.13
C GLN A 89 -5.83 5.78 7.23
N VAL A 90 -5.74 4.72 8.03
CA VAL A 90 -6.88 3.83 8.31
C VAL A 90 -8.04 4.61 8.94
N GLU A 91 -7.74 5.48 9.91
CA GLU A 91 -8.75 6.34 10.53
C GLU A 91 -9.45 7.21 9.47
N GLU A 92 -8.70 7.71 8.49
CA GLU A 92 -9.24 8.53 7.41
C GLU A 92 -10.16 7.75 6.47
N PHE A 93 -9.79 6.52 6.11
CA PHE A 93 -10.65 5.63 5.35
C PHE A 93 -12.00 5.43 6.06
N LYS A 94 -11.96 5.17 7.37
CA LYS A 94 -13.15 4.89 8.20
C LYS A 94 -14.04 6.12 8.41
N LYS A 95 -13.51 7.35 8.39
CA LYS A 95 -14.30 8.60 8.50
C LYS A 95 -15.20 8.87 7.29
N THR A 96 -14.88 8.28 6.14
CA THR A 96 -15.59 8.54 4.88
C THR A 96 -16.94 7.81 4.81
N GLY A 97 -17.34 7.11 5.87
CA GLY A 97 -18.62 6.40 5.96
C GLY A 97 -18.55 5.00 5.34
N GLY A 98 -19.40 4.09 5.83
CA GLY A 98 -19.37 2.67 5.46
C GLY A 98 -18.34 1.87 6.26
N THR A 99 -18.03 0.66 5.77
CA THR A 99 -17.12 -0.31 6.39
C THR A 99 -15.98 -0.68 5.43
N PRO A 100 -15.10 0.28 5.08
CA PRO A 100 -14.07 0.07 4.08
C PRO A 100 -13.15 -1.08 4.45
N ILE A 101 -12.73 -1.85 3.43
CA ILE A 101 -11.66 -2.84 3.57
C ILE A 101 -10.34 -2.07 3.55
N CYS A 102 -9.64 -2.06 4.68
CA CYS A 102 -8.39 -1.35 4.87
C CYS A 102 -7.22 -2.30 4.63
N VAL A 103 -6.41 -2.02 3.61
CA VAL A 103 -5.24 -2.84 3.24
C VAL A 103 -3.96 -2.03 3.43
N GLY A 104 -3.01 -2.58 4.18
CA GLY A 104 -1.68 -2.00 4.36
C GLY A 104 -0.64 -2.79 3.59
N ILE A 105 0.17 -2.12 2.77
CA ILE A 105 1.29 -2.75 2.05
C ILE A 105 2.58 -2.01 2.41
N VAL A 106 3.54 -2.71 2.98
CA VAL A 106 4.83 -2.11 3.35
C VAL A 106 5.97 -2.85 2.69
N GLY A 107 6.65 -2.18 1.75
CA GLY A 107 7.92 -2.63 1.21
C GLY A 107 9.03 -2.40 2.23
N VAL A 108 9.82 -3.42 2.51
CA VAL A 108 10.99 -3.37 3.40
C VAL A 108 12.23 -3.75 2.60
N ASN A 109 13.20 -2.84 2.53
CA ASN A 109 14.45 -3.07 1.81
C ASN A 109 15.43 -3.95 2.61
N HIS A 110 16.00 -4.95 1.96
CA HIS A 110 17.01 -5.87 2.47
C HIS A 110 18.33 -5.74 1.70
N ALA A 111 18.54 -4.63 0.99
CA ALA A 111 19.80 -4.38 0.33
C ALA A 111 20.97 -4.42 1.32
N GLU A 112 22.09 -4.99 0.87
CA GLU A 112 23.33 -5.11 1.63
C GLU A 112 24.05 -3.78 1.80
N ALA A 113 23.76 -2.80 0.94
CA ALA A 113 24.22 -1.43 1.07
C ALA A 113 23.21 -0.47 0.46
N CYS A 114 23.26 0.79 0.90
CA CYS A 114 22.45 1.87 0.35
C CYS A 114 23.18 3.19 0.59
N THR A 115 22.95 4.19 -0.24
CA THR A 115 23.57 5.52 -0.09
C THR A 115 22.50 6.55 0.16
N SER A 116 22.48 7.20 1.32
CA SER A 116 21.58 8.34 1.52
C SER A 116 22.15 9.59 0.82
N TYR A 117 21.27 10.36 0.19
CA TYR A 117 21.63 11.61 -0.48
C TYR A 117 20.98 12.80 0.23
N GLU A 118 21.78 13.82 0.56
CA GLU A 118 21.30 15.08 1.13
C GLU A 118 21.92 16.24 0.35
N GLY A 119 21.14 16.81 -0.57
CA GLY A 119 21.69 17.69 -1.61
C GLY A 119 22.73 16.93 -2.44
N GLU A 120 23.94 17.47 -2.53
CA GLU A 120 25.07 16.84 -3.23
C GLU A 120 25.84 15.84 -2.35
N ARG A 121 25.57 15.79 -1.04
CA ARG A 121 26.30 14.93 -0.11
C ARG A 121 25.79 13.51 -0.16
N GLN A 122 26.73 12.57 -0.18
CA GLN A 122 26.47 11.14 -0.18
C GLN A 122 26.88 10.53 1.16
N TRP A 123 26.01 9.69 1.71
CA TRP A 123 26.19 9.01 2.98
C TRP A 123 26.00 7.51 2.77
N PRO A 124 27.02 6.80 2.26
CA PRO A 124 26.96 5.36 2.11
C PRO A 124 26.83 4.68 3.47
N THR A 125 26.07 3.59 3.52
CA THR A 125 26.05 2.72 4.70
C THR A 125 27.37 1.98 4.86
N ASP A 126 27.83 1.83 6.09
CA ASP A 126 29.08 1.16 6.47
C ASP A 126 28.85 -0.12 7.30
N GLY A 127 27.59 -0.43 7.64
CA GLY A 127 27.21 -1.60 8.43
C GLY A 127 27.46 -1.48 9.93
N VAL A 128 28.03 -0.37 10.39
CA VAL A 128 28.42 -0.12 11.79
C VAL A 128 27.73 1.13 12.34
N LYS A 129 28.20 2.32 11.96
CA LYS A 129 27.61 3.60 12.37
C LYS A 129 26.35 3.87 11.55
N HIS A 130 26.41 3.55 10.26
CA HIS A 130 25.33 3.63 9.30
C HIS A 130 24.98 2.22 8.85
N LYS A 131 24.17 1.53 9.67
CA LYS A 131 23.71 0.16 9.41
C LYS A 131 23.27 -0.05 7.95
N HIS A 132 23.41 -1.23 7.40
CA HIS A 132 22.80 -1.57 6.12
C HIS A 132 21.28 -1.78 6.28
N PRO A 133 20.46 -1.57 5.23
CA PRO A 133 19.02 -1.85 5.28
C PRO A 133 18.69 -3.25 5.84
N ILE A 134 19.41 -4.28 5.37
CA ILE A 134 19.22 -5.67 5.82
C ILE A 134 19.38 -5.86 7.35
N GLN A 135 20.26 -5.10 8.00
CA GLN A 135 20.49 -5.18 9.44
C GLN A 135 19.34 -4.59 10.29
N GLU A 136 18.48 -3.79 9.67
CA GLU A 136 17.33 -3.16 10.32
C GLU A 136 16.01 -3.82 9.95
N ALA A 137 15.98 -4.57 8.85
CA ALA A 137 14.75 -5.08 8.23
C ALA A 137 13.92 -5.95 9.16
N ALA A 138 14.51 -6.95 9.82
CA ALA A 138 13.78 -7.87 10.71
C ALA A 138 13.08 -7.14 11.87
N GLU A 139 13.78 -6.20 12.51
CA GLU A 139 13.21 -5.41 13.60
C GLU A 139 12.13 -4.42 13.10
N ALA A 140 12.31 -3.85 11.90
CA ALA A 140 11.31 -3.00 11.28
C ALA A 140 10.01 -3.78 11.00
N GLN A 141 10.13 -4.98 10.41
CA GLN A 141 9.01 -5.88 10.14
C GLN A 141 8.28 -6.25 11.43
N ARG A 142 9.02 -6.66 12.47
CA ARG A 142 8.44 -6.99 13.78
C ARG A 142 7.60 -5.85 14.35
N ARG A 143 8.12 -4.61 14.29
CA ARG A 143 7.39 -3.42 14.78
C ARG A 143 6.16 -3.09 13.93
N LEU A 144 6.23 -3.23 12.61
CA LEU A 144 5.09 -3.01 11.72
C LEU A 144 3.97 -4.00 12.01
N LEU A 145 4.31 -5.29 12.14
CA LEU A 145 3.34 -6.34 12.48
C LEU A 145 2.72 -6.11 13.85
N ALA A 146 3.52 -5.72 14.85
CA ALA A 146 3.01 -5.52 16.20
C ALA A 146 2.15 -4.26 16.34
N ARG A 147 2.42 -3.20 15.57
CA ARG A 147 1.89 -1.85 15.86
C ARG A 147 1.05 -1.22 14.74
N ALA A 148 1.29 -1.58 13.48
CA ALA A 148 0.52 -1.07 12.36
C ALA A 148 -0.52 -2.09 11.88
N ALA A 149 -0.12 -3.36 11.70
CA ALA A 149 -0.98 -4.40 11.15
C ALA A 149 -2.35 -4.55 11.85
N PRO A 150 -2.49 -4.42 13.19
CA PRO A 150 -3.78 -4.53 13.86
C PRO A 150 -4.82 -3.48 13.43
N GLY A 151 -4.39 -2.38 12.80
CA GLY A 151 -5.30 -1.36 12.28
C GLY A 151 -5.98 -1.77 10.96
N PHE A 152 -5.44 -2.74 10.24
CA PHE A 152 -5.86 -3.11 8.89
C PHE A 152 -6.65 -4.42 8.87
N ASP A 153 -7.51 -4.59 7.88
CA ASP A 153 -8.17 -5.87 7.60
C ASP A 153 -7.17 -6.86 6.99
N GLU A 154 -6.28 -6.35 6.14
CA GLU A 154 -5.17 -7.11 5.54
C GLU A 154 -3.89 -6.29 5.59
N PHE A 155 -2.78 -6.94 5.95
CA PHE A 155 -1.48 -6.29 6.04
C PHE A 155 -0.40 -7.17 5.42
N LEU A 156 0.30 -6.64 4.41
CA LEU A 156 1.33 -7.34 3.68
C LEU A 156 2.67 -6.61 3.80
N ILE A 157 3.69 -7.36 4.18
CA ILE A 157 5.07 -6.90 4.14
C ILE A 157 5.73 -7.53 2.91
N LEU A 158 6.34 -6.68 2.08
CA LEU A 158 7.05 -7.08 0.87
C LEU A 158 8.55 -6.90 1.09
N GLY A 159 9.27 -8.00 1.28
CA GLY A 159 10.73 -7.98 1.37
C GLY A 159 11.35 -7.87 -0.02
N PHE A 160 12.08 -6.79 -0.28
CA PHE A 160 12.81 -6.59 -1.54
C PHE A 160 14.24 -6.19 -1.25
N LYS A 161 15.14 -6.33 -2.23
CA LYS A 161 16.48 -5.76 -2.21
C LYS A 161 16.58 -4.79 -3.36
N ALA A 162 16.78 -3.51 -3.05
CA ALA A 162 17.06 -2.51 -4.06
C ALA A 162 18.21 -1.60 -3.61
N SER A 163 19.18 -1.43 -4.49
CA SER A 163 20.18 -0.37 -4.32
C SER A 163 19.71 0.90 -5.02
N ASN A 164 19.98 2.05 -4.41
CA ASN A 164 19.79 3.35 -5.02
C ASN A 164 21.08 3.92 -5.62
N THR A 165 22.09 3.07 -5.83
CA THR A 165 23.30 3.35 -6.61
C THR A 165 23.34 2.48 -7.86
N PRO A 166 23.97 2.94 -8.97
CA PRO A 166 24.16 2.12 -10.16
C PRO A 166 24.78 0.75 -9.81
N PRO A 167 24.32 -0.36 -10.41
CA PRO A 167 23.41 -0.45 -11.56
C PRO A 167 21.91 -0.45 -11.20
N TYR A 168 21.52 0.00 -10.00
CA TYR A 168 20.14 -0.03 -9.50
C TYR A 168 19.49 -1.42 -9.55
N PRO A 169 20.18 -2.48 -9.05
CA PRO A 169 19.60 -3.80 -9.02
C PRO A 169 18.33 -3.81 -8.16
N PHE A 170 17.35 -4.59 -8.60
CA PHE A 170 16.13 -4.89 -7.87
C PHE A 170 15.89 -6.40 -7.90
N GLU A 171 15.64 -6.99 -6.74
CA GLU A 171 15.15 -8.35 -6.61
C GLU A 171 14.20 -8.49 -5.40
N TRP A 172 13.34 -9.50 -5.44
CA TRP A 172 12.58 -9.90 -4.26
C TRP A 172 13.46 -10.72 -3.33
N VAL A 173 13.29 -10.58 -2.01
CA VAL A 173 14.01 -11.45 -1.05
C VAL A 173 13.62 -12.91 -1.26
N ASP A 174 12.33 -13.14 -1.47
CA ASP A 174 11.76 -14.43 -1.89
C ASP A 174 10.56 -14.14 -2.80
N LEU A 175 10.73 -14.36 -4.11
CA LEU A 175 9.68 -14.08 -5.09
C LEU A 175 8.46 -15.01 -4.90
N ASN A 176 8.67 -16.29 -4.63
CA ASN A 176 7.58 -17.26 -4.52
C ASN A 176 6.75 -16.96 -3.28
N ALA A 177 7.39 -16.76 -2.13
CA ALA A 177 6.68 -16.40 -0.90
C ALA A 177 5.92 -15.07 -1.05
N THR A 178 6.50 -14.11 -1.78
CA THR A 178 5.85 -12.83 -2.10
C THR A 178 4.60 -13.03 -2.97
N GLN A 179 4.70 -13.84 -4.03
CA GLN A 179 3.59 -14.14 -4.92
C GLN A 179 2.46 -14.87 -4.18
N ASP A 180 2.80 -15.84 -3.33
CA ASP A 180 1.82 -16.60 -2.55
C ASP A 180 1.10 -15.70 -1.54
N ALA A 181 1.85 -14.89 -0.79
CA ALA A 181 1.28 -13.97 0.21
C ALA A 181 0.36 -12.92 -0.44
N TYR A 182 0.80 -12.33 -1.56
CA TYR A 182 0.00 -11.38 -2.31
C TYR A 182 -1.26 -12.03 -2.90
N SER A 183 -1.13 -13.22 -3.49
CA SER A 183 -2.27 -13.97 -4.04
C SER A 183 -3.29 -14.33 -2.96
N ALA A 184 -2.83 -14.76 -1.78
CA ALA A 184 -3.68 -15.07 -0.65
C ALA A 184 -4.42 -13.82 -0.14
N LEU A 185 -3.75 -12.68 -0.05
CA LEU A 185 -4.37 -11.40 0.29
C LEU A 185 -5.47 -11.04 -0.70
N LEU A 186 -5.23 -11.14 -2.01
CA LEU A 186 -6.23 -10.84 -3.03
C LEU A 186 -7.50 -11.71 -2.89
N VAL A 187 -7.34 -13.00 -2.55
CA VAL A 187 -8.47 -13.89 -2.30
C VAL A 187 -9.27 -13.44 -1.06
N ARG A 188 -8.59 -13.09 0.04
CA ARG A 188 -9.26 -12.64 1.27
C ARG A 188 -9.98 -11.31 1.08
N VAL A 189 -9.33 -10.33 0.44
CA VAL A 189 -9.95 -9.05 0.09
C VAL A 189 -11.17 -9.25 -0.81
N SER A 190 -11.08 -10.13 -1.81
CA SER A 190 -12.23 -10.42 -2.70
C SER A 190 -13.41 -11.01 -1.93
N ARG A 191 -13.15 -11.92 -0.98
CA ARG A 191 -14.19 -12.51 -0.12
C ARG A 191 -14.81 -11.49 0.84
N GLU A 192 -13.98 -10.64 1.45
CA GLU A 192 -14.47 -9.55 2.31
C GLU A 192 -15.30 -8.54 1.50
N TYR A 193 -14.95 -8.30 0.23
CA TYR A 193 -15.73 -7.42 -0.63
C TYR A 193 -17.13 -7.97 -0.88
N GLU A 194 -17.24 -9.25 -1.27
CA GLU A 194 -18.54 -9.93 -1.40
C GLU A 194 -19.34 -9.80 -0.10
N LYS A 195 -18.73 -10.12 1.05
CA LYS A 195 -19.43 -10.10 2.34
C LYS A 195 -19.94 -8.71 2.76
N ARG A 196 -19.18 -7.63 2.49
CA ARG A 196 -19.48 -6.29 2.99
C ARG A 196 -20.38 -5.47 2.08
N PHE A 197 -20.41 -5.77 0.78
CA PHE A 197 -21.03 -4.90 -0.22
C PHE A 197 -22.05 -5.60 -1.13
N THR A 198 -22.42 -6.85 -0.81
CA THR A 198 -23.63 -7.53 -1.33
C THR A 198 -24.91 -6.82 -0.95
#